data_AF-A0A3C0BLT5-F1
#
_entry.id   AF-A0A3C0BLT5-F1
#
_cell.length_a   1.000
_cell.length_b   1.000
_cell.length_c   1.000
_cell.angle_alpha   90.00
_cell.angle_beta   90.00
_cell.angle_gamma   90.00
#
_symmetry.space_group_name_H-M   'P 1'
#
loop_
_entity.id
_entity.type
_entity.pdbx_description
1 polymer ?
#
loop_
_entity_poly.entity_id
_entity_poly.type
_entity_poly.pdbx_seq_one_letter_code
_entity_poly.pdbx_strand_id
1 'polypeptide(L)'
;TITFQNYFRMYTKLSGMTGTAATEAVEFNKIYKLDVVAIPTNRSVIRKDENDEVYLNESDKWEAICKEIAAAHEKGQPVLVGTVSVEKSEHLSEMLMRKGIRHEVLNAKNHAREALIIAEAGAKGAVTIATNMAGRGTDIKLGGNPEFRARKRAGTDATSEQYEDAYKIEKVQWQKDYEEVKNAGGLYVIGSERHESRRIDNQLRGRSGRQGDPGRSKFFISMDDDLMRLFGGEKMKNMMSRIGMQPGEPIDHPWLNKGIERAQQKVEDRNFEIRKNLLDYDDVLNEQRSVIYEQRDSILADGNLSERVMNNARDVLNGWFEEYELNSRHHKEAALSGLNEKIHNTFGIQLPPEQLMQERFEAVLQNDLTEKETLAGKENLNMFIRYQYVQIIDHKWLDQLEELESLRDAVYLRSYGSKNPLTEYKIDGFNLFDDMMDSIRTTVMSRVFKVRIQLSPEAAEQRKKMQETQVRQMNAQHNEAASLVGGRPSQETQRVASSQMNGDQARRTAANSTMQQHTQGQSVTVRRTMPKVGRNDPCPCGSGKKYKNCHGKNA
;
A
#
# COMPACT_ATOMS: atom_id res chain seq x y z
N THR A 1 3.91 -9.69 2.01
CA THR A 1 3.41 -8.29 1.99
C THR A 1 2.15 -8.20 1.15
N ILE A 2 1.15 -7.40 1.53
CA ILE A 2 -0.07 -7.12 0.75
C ILE A 2 -0.33 -5.60 0.74
N THR A 3 -0.80 -5.07 -0.38
CA THR A 3 -1.18 -3.66 -0.49
C THR A 3 -2.60 -3.47 0.02
N PHE A 4 -2.92 -2.29 0.57
CA PHE A 4 -4.27 -2.00 1.05
C PHE A 4 -5.33 -2.15 -0.05
N GLN A 5 -4.98 -1.79 -1.29
CA GLN A 5 -5.83 -1.91 -2.46
C GLN A 5 -6.28 -3.37 -2.65
N ASN A 6 -5.32 -4.30 -2.69
CA ASN A 6 -5.60 -5.71 -2.89
C ASN A 6 -6.23 -6.35 -1.64
N TYR A 7 -5.83 -5.92 -0.45
CA TYR A 7 -6.46 -6.37 0.79
C TYR A 7 -7.95 -6.02 0.85
N PHE A 8 -8.33 -4.78 0.54
CA PHE A 8 -9.74 -4.39 0.53
C PHE A 8 -10.56 -5.11 -0.56
N ARG A 9 -9.94 -5.47 -1.69
CA ARG A 9 -10.58 -6.27 -2.75
C ARG A 9 -10.91 -7.70 -2.33
N MET A 10 -10.32 -8.21 -1.26
CA MET A 10 -10.65 -9.54 -0.71
C MET A 10 -11.99 -9.56 0.05
N TYR A 11 -12.51 -8.40 0.45
CA TYR A 11 -13.77 -8.33 1.18
C TYR A 11 -14.95 -8.61 0.24
N THR A 12 -15.85 -9.49 0.68
CA THR A 12 -17.10 -9.80 -0.06
C THR A 12 -18.00 -8.58 -0.23
N LYS A 13 -17.97 -7.66 0.74
CA LYS A 13 -18.66 -6.36 0.68
C LYS A 13 -17.68 -5.27 1.07
N LEU A 14 -17.52 -4.28 0.20
CA LEU A 14 -16.70 -3.10 0.43
C LEU A 14 -17.58 -1.85 0.28
N SER A 15 -17.50 -0.95 1.25
CA SER A 15 -18.16 0.35 1.21
C SER A 15 -17.32 1.37 1.98
N GLY A 16 -17.51 2.65 1.71
CA GLY A 16 -16.77 3.73 2.36
C GLY A 16 -17.52 5.05 2.30
N MET A 17 -17.13 5.98 3.17
CA MET A 17 -17.72 7.31 3.23
C MET A 17 -16.63 8.37 3.20
N THR A 18 -16.83 9.42 2.40
CA THR A 18 -15.94 10.58 2.38
C THR A 18 -16.67 11.79 1.79
N GLY A 19 -16.33 12.99 2.24
CA GLY A 19 -16.98 14.23 1.79
C GLY A 19 -16.54 14.73 0.42
N THR A 20 -15.53 14.11 -0.21
CA THR A 20 -14.89 14.63 -1.43
C THR A 20 -14.62 13.57 -2.50
N ALA A 21 -15.28 12.42 -2.48
CA ALA A 21 -15.01 11.32 -3.43
C ALA A 21 -15.45 11.61 -4.87
N ALA A 22 -16.31 12.60 -5.10
CA ALA A 22 -16.92 12.85 -6.40
C ALA A 22 -15.88 13.12 -7.51
N THR A 23 -14.78 13.80 -7.19
CA THR A 23 -13.69 14.07 -8.14
C THR A 23 -12.93 12.81 -8.54
N GLU A 24 -12.91 11.79 -7.67
CA GLU A 24 -12.13 10.56 -7.83
C GLU A 24 -13.01 9.35 -8.14
N ALA A 25 -14.27 9.58 -8.52
CA ALA A 25 -15.25 8.52 -8.76
C ALA A 25 -14.76 7.50 -9.80
N VAL A 26 -14.07 7.98 -10.84
CA VAL A 26 -13.47 7.13 -11.89
C VAL A 26 -12.39 6.22 -11.31
N GLU A 27 -11.60 6.71 -10.36
CA GLU A 27 -10.56 5.92 -9.69
C GLU A 27 -11.17 4.86 -8.77
N PHE A 28 -12.16 5.23 -7.96
CA PHE A 28 -12.89 4.28 -7.11
C PHE A 28 -13.52 3.14 -7.91
N ASN A 29 -14.16 3.47 -9.04
CA ASN A 29 -14.74 2.47 -9.92
C ASN A 29 -13.66 1.59 -10.59
N LYS A 30 -12.57 2.18 -11.08
CA LYS A 30 -11.50 1.40 -11.74
C LYS A 30 -10.83 0.42 -10.78
N ILE A 31 -10.43 0.88 -9.59
CA ILE A 31 -9.63 0.11 -8.62
C ILE A 31 -10.50 -0.85 -7.81
N TYR A 32 -11.62 -0.37 -7.25
CA TYR A 32 -12.42 -1.11 -6.27
C TYR A 32 -13.79 -1.53 -6.79
N LYS A 33 -14.16 -1.17 -8.03
CA LYS A 33 -15.52 -1.35 -8.56
C LYS A 33 -16.59 -0.71 -7.68
N LEU A 34 -16.23 0.41 -7.03
CA LEU A 34 -17.14 1.17 -6.18
C LEU A 34 -17.73 2.35 -6.95
N ASP A 35 -19.04 2.47 -6.91
CA ASP A 35 -19.74 3.65 -7.39
C ASP A 35 -19.76 4.73 -6.31
N VAL A 36 -19.68 6.00 -6.75
CA VAL A 36 -19.72 7.15 -5.85
C VAL A 36 -21.05 7.86 -6.01
N VAL A 37 -21.82 7.89 -4.92
CA VAL A 37 -23.11 8.58 -4.85
C VAL A 37 -22.94 9.83 -4.00
N ALA A 38 -23.23 11.00 -4.58
CA ALA A 38 -23.25 12.26 -3.85
C ALA A 38 -24.56 12.38 -3.04
N ILE A 39 -24.46 12.22 -1.73
CA ILE A 39 -25.60 12.40 -0.81
C ILE A 39 -25.79 13.90 -0.55
N PRO A 40 -27.00 14.46 -0.72
CA PRO A 40 -27.26 15.88 -0.45
C PRO A 40 -27.05 16.21 1.03
N THR A 41 -26.67 17.44 1.31
CA THR A 41 -26.51 17.91 2.69
C THR A 41 -27.87 18.11 3.36
N ASN A 42 -27.94 17.86 4.67
CA ASN A 42 -29.16 18.07 5.47
C ASN A 42 -29.67 19.52 5.41
N ARG A 43 -28.75 20.49 5.34
CA ARG A 43 -29.03 21.92 5.16
C ARG A 43 -28.25 22.43 3.96
N SER A 44 -28.79 23.43 3.27
CA SER A 44 -28.14 24.06 2.12
C SER A 44 -26.83 24.71 2.53
N VAL A 45 -25.77 24.46 1.76
CA VAL A 45 -24.47 25.12 1.97
C VAL A 45 -24.58 26.57 1.50
N ILE A 46 -24.40 27.53 2.42
CA ILE A 46 -24.43 28.97 2.14
C ILE A 46 -23.04 29.63 2.20
N ARG A 47 -21.98 28.81 2.26
CA ARG A 47 -20.58 29.27 2.26
C ARG A 47 -20.29 30.03 0.97
N LYS A 48 -19.63 31.19 1.10
CA LYS A 48 -19.14 31.98 -0.03
C LYS A 48 -17.72 31.55 -0.36
N ASP A 49 -17.57 30.83 -1.46
CA ASP A 49 -16.25 30.47 -2.01
C ASP A 49 -15.81 31.58 -2.96
N GLU A 50 -14.83 32.37 -2.54
CA GLU A 50 -14.29 33.51 -3.28
C GLU A 50 -13.28 33.06 -4.33
N ASN A 51 -13.06 33.92 -5.34
CA ASN A 51 -12.03 33.71 -6.35
C ASN A 51 -10.63 33.72 -5.71
N ASP A 52 -9.69 33.04 -6.36
CA ASP A 52 -8.31 33.03 -5.91
C ASP A 52 -7.67 34.40 -6.19
N GLU A 53 -6.86 34.88 -5.26
CA GLU A 53 -6.01 36.05 -5.49
C GLU A 53 -4.60 35.60 -5.83
N VAL A 54 -4.12 36.06 -6.98
CA VAL A 54 -2.80 35.69 -7.49
C VAL A 54 -1.85 36.87 -7.42
N TYR A 55 -0.66 36.61 -6.90
CA TYR A 55 0.41 37.57 -6.70
C TYR A 55 1.64 37.20 -7.52
N LEU A 56 2.42 38.22 -7.89
CA LEU A 56 3.65 38.00 -8.66
C LEU A 56 4.76 37.37 -7.81
N ASN A 57 4.86 37.78 -6.55
CA ASN A 57 5.89 37.37 -5.61
C ASN A 57 5.27 36.77 -4.34
N GLU A 58 6.01 35.86 -3.72
CA GLU A 58 5.59 35.23 -2.47
C GLU A 58 5.51 36.24 -1.30
N SER A 59 6.37 37.26 -1.26
CA SER A 59 6.32 38.33 -0.25
C SER A 59 4.97 39.04 -0.21
N ASP A 60 4.47 39.41 -1.38
CA ASP A 60 3.24 40.19 -1.56
C ASP A 60 2.03 39.35 -1.16
N LYS A 61 2.07 38.05 -1.51
CA LYS A 61 1.09 37.04 -1.08
C LYS A 61 0.99 36.98 0.45
N TRP A 62 2.12 36.85 1.14
CA TRP A 62 2.13 36.74 2.61
C TRP A 62 1.65 38.02 3.29
N GLU A 63 2.01 39.19 2.77
CA GLU A 63 1.52 40.46 3.29
C GLU A 63 0.00 40.59 3.11
N ALA A 64 -0.53 40.20 1.96
CA ALA A 64 -1.96 40.17 1.69
C ALA A 64 -2.72 39.21 2.62
N ILE A 65 -2.21 37.99 2.82
CA ILE A 65 -2.77 37.02 3.77
C ILE A 65 -2.82 37.63 5.18
N CYS A 66 -1.72 38.25 5.64
CA CYS A 66 -1.68 38.86 6.96
C CYS A 66 -2.68 40.03 7.10
N LYS A 67 -2.86 40.84 6.05
CA LYS A 67 -3.84 41.93 6.01
C LYS A 67 -5.26 41.42 6.11
N GLU A 68 -5.58 40.35 5.41
CA GLU A 68 -6.89 39.69 5.44
C GLU A 68 -7.19 39.06 6.80
N ILE A 69 -6.22 38.37 7.40
CA ILE A 69 -6.34 37.82 8.76
C ILE A 69 -6.58 38.95 9.76
N ALA A 70 -5.82 40.05 9.68
CA ALA A 70 -5.98 41.19 10.58
C ALA A 70 -7.39 41.80 10.48
N ALA A 71 -7.89 42.03 9.25
CA ALA A 71 -9.21 42.60 9.02
C ALA A 71 -10.35 41.69 9.49
N ALA A 72 -10.20 40.36 9.37
CA ALA A 72 -11.17 39.39 9.88
C ALA A 72 -11.12 39.30 11.42
N HIS A 73 -9.91 39.29 12.00
CA HIS A 73 -9.70 39.24 13.44
C HIS A 73 -10.27 40.48 14.15
N GLU A 74 -10.08 41.67 13.58
CA GLU A 74 -10.64 42.93 14.12
C GLU A 74 -12.17 42.93 14.15
N LYS A 75 -12.81 42.28 13.17
CA LYS A 75 -14.27 42.08 13.14
C LYS A 75 -14.76 40.98 14.10
N GLY A 76 -13.85 40.28 14.78
CA GLY A 76 -14.15 39.13 15.63
C GLY A 76 -14.47 37.84 14.85
N GLN A 77 -14.19 37.79 13.54
CA GLN A 77 -14.42 36.61 12.73
C GLN A 77 -13.31 35.57 12.97
N PRO A 78 -13.63 34.28 13.25
CA PRO A 78 -12.62 33.25 13.35
C PRO A 78 -12.00 32.91 11.99
N VAL A 79 -10.69 32.67 11.99
CA VAL A 79 -9.90 32.38 10.79
C VAL A 79 -9.13 31.09 10.94
N LEU A 80 -9.28 30.20 9.95
CA LEU A 80 -8.47 29.00 9.78
C LEU A 80 -7.60 29.15 8.53
N VAL A 81 -6.28 29.16 8.71
CA VAL A 81 -5.31 29.24 7.61
C VAL A 81 -4.71 27.86 7.36
N GLY A 82 -4.80 27.36 6.13
CA GLY A 82 -4.15 26.12 5.71
C GLY A 82 -2.87 26.43 4.94
N THR A 83 -1.74 25.88 5.39
CA THR A 83 -0.44 25.94 4.70
C THR A 83 0.01 24.56 4.24
N VAL A 84 0.86 24.49 3.21
CA VAL A 84 1.34 23.20 2.65
C VAL A 84 2.53 22.58 3.41
N SER A 85 3.24 23.37 4.21
CA SER A 85 4.42 22.91 4.98
C SER A 85 4.48 23.55 6.37
N VAL A 86 5.23 22.89 7.28
CA VAL A 86 5.53 23.41 8.63
C VAL A 86 6.30 24.71 8.55
N GLU A 87 7.28 24.79 7.66
CA GLU A 87 8.12 25.96 7.44
C GLU A 87 7.28 27.20 7.06
N LYS A 88 6.28 27.01 6.18
CA LYS A 88 5.33 28.08 5.79
C LYS A 88 4.38 28.47 6.93
N SER A 89 3.99 27.50 7.78
CA SER A 89 3.21 27.79 8.98
C SER A 89 4.00 28.60 10.01
N GLU A 90 5.26 28.27 10.22
CA GLU A 90 6.16 29.00 11.11
C GLU A 90 6.45 30.41 10.57
N HIS A 91 6.69 30.54 9.26
CA HIS A 91 6.86 31.84 8.62
C HIS A 91 5.64 32.75 8.80
N LEU A 92 4.43 32.25 8.54
CA LEU A 92 3.20 33.01 8.75
C LEU A 92 3.00 33.36 10.23
N SER A 93 3.29 32.43 11.13
CA SER A 93 3.24 32.64 12.59
C SER A 93 4.12 33.82 13.01
N GLU A 94 5.37 33.88 12.55
CA GLU A 94 6.27 35.01 12.83
C GLU A 94 5.72 36.35 12.34
N MET A 95 5.13 36.38 11.14
CA MET A 95 4.54 37.59 10.59
C MET A 95 3.33 38.06 11.39
N LEU A 96 2.47 37.13 11.84
CA LEU A 96 1.33 37.45 12.70
C LEU A 96 1.76 37.91 14.10
N MET A 97 2.81 37.31 14.67
CA MET A 97 3.39 37.76 15.95
C MET A 97 3.87 39.21 15.87
N ARG A 98 4.55 39.60 14.79
CA ARG A 98 4.99 40.99 14.55
C ARG A 98 3.82 41.97 14.45
N LYS A 99 2.66 41.51 13.98
CA LYS A 99 1.41 42.30 13.91
C LYS A 99 0.57 42.25 15.20
N GLY A 100 1.04 41.54 16.24
CA GLY A 100 0.34 41.45 17.52
C GLY A 100 -0.89 40.55 17.52
N ILE A 101 -1.07 39.69 16.50
CA ILE A 101 -2.25 38.82 16.37
C ILE A 101 -1.97 37.49 17.08
N ARG A 102 -2.75 37.19 18.12
CA ARG A 102 -2.69 35.90 18.81
C ARG A 102 -3.23 34.79 17.91
N HIS A 103 -2.48 33.71 17.79
CA HIS A 103 -2.85 32.58 16.96
C HIS A 103 -2.26 31.28 17.51
N GLU A 104 -2.80 30.15 17.05
CA GLU A 104 -2.34 28.81 17.40
C GLU A 104 -1.87 28.07 16.14
N VAL A 105 -0.78 27.31 16.25
CA VAL A 105 -0.19 26.56 15.11
C VAL A 105 -0.33 25.05 15.32
N LEU A 106 -0.76 24.34 14.28
CA LEU A 106 -0.95 22.89 14.27
C LEU A 106 0.04 22.21 13.33
N ASN A 107 0.92 21.38 13.90
CA ASN A 107 2.06 20.76 13.20
C ASN A 107 1.96 19.22 13.04
N ALA A 108 0.78 18.63 13.24
CA ALA A 108 0.52 17.18 13.12
C ALA A 108 1.38 16.25 14.00
N LYS A 109 1.98 16.76 15.09
CA LYS A 109 2.83 15.98 16.01
C LYS A 109 2.06 15.44 17.22
N ASN A 110 1.02 16.14 17.68
CA ASN A 110 0.30 15.76 18.91
C ASN A 110 -1.20 15.91 18.72
N HIS A 111 -1.84 14.81 18.34
CA HIS A 111 -3.27 14.78 18.03
C HIS A 111 -4.18 15.22 19.18
N ALA A 112 -3.83 14.91 20.43
CA ALA A 112 -4.66 15.28 21.59
C ALA A 112 -4.67 16.80 21.82
N ARG A 113 -3.48 17.44 21.76
CA ARG A 113 -3.37 18.90 21.88
C ARG A 113 -3.99 19.62 20.68
N GLU A 114 -3.79 19.09 19.47
CA GLU A 114 -4.37 19.65 18.25
C GLU A 114 -5.90 19.63 18.27
N ALA A 115 -6.51 18.56 18.80
CA ALA A 115 -7.95 18.49 18.96
C ALA A 115 -8.50 19.58 19.89
N LEU A 116 -7.78 19.92 20.97
CA LEU A 116 -8.15 21.00 21.89
C LEU A 116 -8.12 22.37 21.20
N ILE A 117 -7.07 22.63 20.41
CA ILE A 117 -6.94 23.88 19.66
C ILE A 117 -8.05 24.00 18.60
N ILE A 118 -8.28 22.93 17.82
CA ILE A 118 -9.32 22.91 16.78
C ILE A 118 -10.72 23.07 17.38
N ALA A 119 -10.98 22.52 18.57
CA ALA A 119 -12.25 22.67 19.26
C ALA A 119 -12.59 24.14 19.59
N GLU A 120 -11.57 24.99 19.77
CA GLU A 120 -11.72 26.43 20.03
C GLU A 120 -11.48 27.30 18.79
N ALA A 121 -11.11 26.72 17.65
CA ALA A 121 -10.81 27.48 16.42
C ALA A 121 -12.02 28.25 15.84
N GLY A 122 -13.24 27.91 16.27
CA GLY A 122 -14.46 28.63 15.89
C GLY A 122 -14.87 29.75 16.85
N ALA A 123 -14.11 29.99 17.93
CA ALA A 123 -14.39 31.05 18.89
C ALA A 123 -14.14 32.45 18.29
N LYS A 124 -14.81 33.47 18.85
CA LYS A 124 -14.70 34.86 18.35
C LYS A 124 -13.25 35.32 18.29
N GLY A 125 -12.84 35.80 17.11
CA GLY A 125 -11.49 36.28 16.84
C GLY A 125 -10.39 35.21 16.91
N ALA A 126 -10.71 33.91 17.00
CA ALA A 126 -9.70 32.86 17.00
C ALA A 126 -8.97 32.81 15.65
N VAL A 127 -7.63 32.72 15.67
CA VAL A 127 -6.82 32.50 14.48
C VAL A 127 -6.05 31.20 14.65
N THR A 128 -6.21 30.28 13.72
CA THR A 128 -5.56 28.96 13.76
C THR A 128 -4.85 28.70 12.45
N ILE A 129 -3.57 28.37 12.51
CA ILE A 129 -2.74 27.98 11.37
C ILE A 129 -2.62 26.45 11.39
N ALA A 130 -2.98 25.80 10.30
CA ALA A 130 -2.93 24.36 10.13
C ALA A 130 -1.99 23.98 9.00
N THR A 131 -1.02 23.12 9.29
CA THR A 131 -0.19 22.47 8.27
C THR A 131 -0.95 21.31 7.62
N ASN A 132 -1.12 21.37 6.31
CA ASN A 132 -1.82 20.39 5.48
C ASN A 132 -3.18 19.97 6.07
N MET A 133 -3.23 18.75 6.59
CA MET A 133 -4.44 18.11 7.13
C MET A 133 -4.47 18.08 8.67
N ALA A 134 -3.61 18.84 9.35
CA ALA A 134 -3.61 18.92 10.81
C ALA A 134 -5.01 19.31 11.32
N GLY A 135 -5.48 18.67 12.39
CA GLY A 135 -6.86 18.87 12.88
C GLY A 135 -7.96 18.18 12.08
N ARG A 136 -7.65 17.20 11.23
CA ARG A 136 -8.66 16.29 10.64
C ARG A 136 -9.31 15.42 11.70
N GLY A 137 -10.63 15.29 11.64
CA GLY A 137 -11.42 14.46 12.55
C GLY A 137 -12.17 15.24 13.63
N THR A 138 -11.77 16.49 13.92
CA THR A 138 -12.47 17.35 14.88
C THR A 138 -13.33 18.39 14.14
N ASP A 139 -14.55 18.60 14.62
CA ASP A 139 -15.49 19.59 14.09
C ASP A 139 -15.21 20.99 14.66
N ILE A 140 -15.25 22.02 13.80
CA ILE A 140 -15.09 23.42 14.20
C ILE A 140 -16.49 24.01 14.31
N LYS A 141 -16.98 24.11 15.55
CA LYS A 141 -18.26 24.74 15.85
C LYS A 141 -18.07 26.24 16.00
N LEU A 142 -18.91 27.04 15.33
CA LEU A 142 -18.90 28.49 15.50
C LEU A 142 -19.20 28.84 16.98
N GLY A 143 -18.48 29.81 17.54
CA GLY A 143 -18.53 30.14 18.98
C GLY A 143 -17.63 29.27 19.87
N GLY A 144 -16.93 28.27 19.31
CA GLY A 144 -16.14 27.29 20.06
C GLY A 144 -16.96 26.03 20.40
N ASN A 145 -16.31 24.98 20.92
CA ASN A 145 -17.00 23.72 21.20
C ASN A 145 -17.55 23.66 22.64
N PRO A 146 -18.89 23.68 22.86
CA PRO A 146 -19.47 23.68 24.19
C PRO A 146 -19.25 22.36 24.93
N GLU A 147 -19.13 21.24 24.23
CA GLU A 147 -18.89 19.92 24.85
C GLU A 147 -17.49 19.87 25.47
N PHE A 148 -16.50 20.42 24.79
CA PHE A 148 -15.13 20.50 25.29
C PHE A 148 -15.00 21.46 26.47
N ARG A 149 -15.61 22.65 26.38
CA ARG A 149 -15.65 23.60 27.51
C ARG A 149 -16.33 23.00 28.74
N ALA A 150 -17.44 22.30 28.54
CA ALA A 150 -18.15 21.61 29.62
C ALA A 150 -17.32 20.51 30.26
N ARG A 151 -16.61 19.69 29.47
CA ARG A 151 -15.68 18.67 30.02
C ARG A 151 -14.54 19.30 30.81
N LYS A 152 -13.97 20.41 30.31
CA LYS A 152 -12.91 21.14 31.00
C LYS A 152 -13.40 21.75 32.32
N ARG A 153 -14.64 22.24 32.37
CA ARG A 153 -15.27 22.78 33.58
C ARG A 153 -15.63 21.69 34.59
N ALA A 154 -16.11 20.54 34.14
CA ALA A 154 -16.53 19.44 35.01
C ALA A 154 -15.33 18.66 35.61
N GLY A 155 -14.21 18.57 34.88
CA GLY A 155 -13.04 17.77 35.28
C GLY A 155 -13.08 16.35 34.72
N THR A 156 -11.94 15.65 34.76
CA THR A 156 -11.78 14.30 34.18
C THR A 156 -12.54 13.19 34.91
N ASP A 157 -12.83 13.38 36.20
CA ASP A 157 -13.51 12.40 37.05
C ASP A 157 -14.98 12.78 37.35
N ALA A 158 -15.57 13.66 36.54
CA ALA A 158 -16.92 14.15 36.75
C ALA A 158 -17.98 13.07 36.54
N THR A 159 -18.99 13.06 37.41
CA THR A 159 -20.21 12.27 37.21
C THR A 159 -21.03 12.81 36.04
N SER A 160 -21.90 11.98 35.45
CA SER A 160 -22.76 12.38 34.32
C SER A 160 -23.62 13.60 34.63
N GLU A 161 -24.14 13.72 35.87
CA GLU A 161 -24.93 14.87 36.30
C GLU A 161 -24.10 16.17 36.35
N GLN A 162 -22.88 16.11 36.89
CA GLN A 162 -21.97 17.26 36.93
C GLN A 162 -21.57 17.75 35.54
N TYR A 163 -21.38 16.83 34.58
CA TYR A 163 -21.13 17.18 33.18
C TYR A 163 -22.34 17.85 32.53
N GLU A 164 -23.54 17.32 32.75
CA GLU A 164 -24.77 17.88 32.18
C GLU A 164 -25.04 19.30 32.69
N ASP A 165 -24.81 19.54 33.98
CA ASP A 165 -24.97 20.89 34.55
C ASP A 165 -23.92 21.85 34.02
N ALA A 166 -22.65 21.43 33.91
CA ALA A 166 -21.62 22.22 33.26
C ALA A 166 -21.97 22.54 31.79
N TYR A 167 -22.52 21.56 31.07
CA TYR A 167 -22.94 21.71 29.68
C TYR A 167 -24.10 22.68 29.50
N LYS A 168 -25.11 22.65 30.40
CA LYS A 168 -26.22 23.62 30.37
C LYS A 168 -25.69 25.06 30.48
N ILE A 169 -24.74 25.30 31.38
CA ILE A 169 -24.14 26.62 31.57
C ILE A 169 -23.35 27.04 30.32
N GLU A 170 -22.47 26.17 29.81
CA GLU A 170 -21.68 26.50 28.62
C GLU A 170 -22.52 26.67 27.37
N LYS A 171 -23.62 25.92 27.24
CA LYS A 171 -24.52 26.01 26.09
C LYS A 171 -25.17 27.39 25.98
N VAL A 172 -25.52 28.02 27.10
CA VAL A 172 -26.09 29.39 27.11
C VAL A 172 -25.05 30.41 26.66
N GLN A 173 -23.81 30.30 27.12
CA GLN A 173 -22.73 31.17 26.66
C GLN A 173 -22.40 30.95 25.19
N TRP A 174 -22.27 29.67 24.79
CA TRP A 174 -22.00 29.27 23.42
C TRP A 174 -23.06 29.78 22.44
N GLN A 175 -24.34 29.80 22.81
CA GLN A 175 -25.38 30.36 21.94
C GLN A 175 -25.15 31.85 21.63
N LYS A 176 -24.68 32.64 22.60
CA LYS A 176 -24.33 34.04 22.39
C LYS A 176 -23.11 34.17 21.48
N ASP A 177 -22.04 33.43 21.79
CA ASP A 177 -20.81 33.41 21.01
C ASP A 177 -21.08 32.95 19.56
N TYR A 178 -21.95 31.96 19.38
CA TYR A 178 -22.37 31.41 18.09
C TYR A 178 -23.07 32.47 17.24
N GLU A 179 -24.05 33.19 17.79
CA GLU A 179 -24.77 34.23 17.04
C GLU A 179 -23.85 35.42 16.71
N GLU A 180 -22.93 35.80 17.60
CA GLU A 180 -21.93 36.83 17.29
C GLU A 180 -21.02 36.43 16.12
N VAL A 181 -20.46 35.21 16.16
CA VAL A 181 -19.58 34.69 15.10
C VAL A 181 -20.34 34.52 13.79
N LYS A 182 -21.59 34.05 13.85
CA LYS A 182 -22.47 33.90 12.69
C LYS A 182 -22.74 35.24 12.02
N ASN A 183 -23.02 36.28 12.80
CA ASN A 183 -23.21 37.65 12.30
C ASN A 183 -21.92 38.27 11.77
N ALA A 184 -20.76 37.88 12.32
CA ALA A 184 -19.44 38.26 11.80
C ALA A 184 -19.08 37.56 10.47
N GLY A 185 -19.94 36.67 9.94
CA GLY A 185 -19.74 35.99 8.65
C GLY A 185 -19.32 34.53 8.76
N GLY A 186 -19.29 33.95 9.97
CA GLY A 186 -18.92 32.57 10.24
C GLY A 186 -17.43 32.29 10.07
N LEU A 187 -17.04 31.02 9.92
CA LEU A 187 -15.63 30.65 9.80
C LEU A 187 -15.04 31.10 8.45
N TYR A 188 -13.94 31.86 8.50
CA TYR A 188 -13.18 32.22 7.31
C TYR A 188 -12.02 31.25 7.11
N VAL A 189 -12.00 30.55 5.99
CA VAL A 189 -10.92 29.63 5.62
C VAL A 189 -10.02 30.28 4.57
N ILE A 190 -8.73 30.35 4.87
CA ILE A 190 -7.72 30.87 3.97
C ILE A 190 -6.79 29.73 3.56
N GLY A 191 -6.69 29.46 2.26
CA GLY A 191 -5.61 28.64 1.71
C GLY A 191 -4.43 29.53 1.37
N SER A 192 -3.27 29.31 1.99
CA SER A 192 -2.08 30.09 1.66
C SER A 192 -1.55 29.77 0.26
N GLU A 193 -1.91 28.60 -0.26
CA GLU A 193 -1.54 28.03 -1.56
C GLU A 193 -2.60 27.01 -2.01
N ARG A 194 -2.51 26.60 -3.27
CA ARG A 194 -3.26 25.47 -3.83
C ARG A 194 -2.43 24.19 -3.70
N HIS A 195 -3.07 23.10 -3.28
CA HIS A 195 -2.43 21.78 -3.33
C HIS A 195 -2.42 21.24 -4.77
N GLU A 196 -1.57 20.25 -5.03
CA GLU A 196 -1.60 19.49 -6.28
C GLU A 196 -2.98 18.83 -6.53
N SER A 197 -3.62 18.36 -5.44
CA SER A 197 -4.94 17.77 -5.52
C SER A 197 -6.03 18.71 -5.03
N ARG A 198 -7.06 18.88 -5.86
CA ARG A 198 -8.25 19.67 -5.57
C ARG A 198 -9.03 19.12 -4.38
N ARG A 199 -8.94 17.82 -4.13
CA ARG A 199 -9.56 17.17 -2.98
C ARG A 199 -9.09 17.79 -1.66
N ILE A 200 -7.80 18.05 -1.51
CA ILE A 200 -7.23 18.57 -0.27
C ILE A 200 -7.72 20.00 -0.05
N ASP A 201 -7.72 20.81 -1.11
CA ASP A 201 -8.28 22.17 -1.08
C ASP A 201 -9.77 22.18 -0.70
N ASN A 202 -10.57 21.28 -1.28
CA ASN A 202 -11.99 21.15 -0.96
C ASN A 202 -12.22 20.69 0.49
N GLN A 203 -11.32 19.87 1.04
CA GLN A 203 -11.38 19.48 2.46
C GLN A 203 -11.08 20.64 3.39
N LEU A 204 -10.14 21.51 3.01
CA LEU A 204 -9.85 22.75 3.73
C LEU A 204 -11.08 23.69 3.68
N ARG A 205 -11.65 23.94 2.49
CA ARG A 205 -12.90 24.72 2.33
C ARG A 205 -14.06 24.15 3.13
N GLY A 206 -14.19 22.82 3.13
CA GLY A 206 -15.21 22.06 3.87
C GLY A 206 -15.10 22.14 5.40
N ARG A 207 -14.09 22.83 5.94
CA ARG A 207 -14.05 23.21 7.37
C ARG A 207 -15.05 24.32 7.68
N SER A 208 -15.42 25.13 6.70
CA SER A 208 -16.39 26.22 6.83
C SER A 208 -17.74 25.86 6.21
N GLY A 209 -18.81 26.50 6.70
CA GLY A 209 -20.18 26.36 6.21
C GLY A 209 -20.86 25.03 6.52
N ARG A 210 -20.51 24.40 7.64
CA ARG A 210 -21.10 23.12 8.08
C ARG A 210 -22.54 23.33 8.56
N GLN A 211 -23.42 22.36 8.28
CA GLN A 211 -24.84 22.41 8.68
C GLN A 211 -25.57 23.72 8.29
N GLY A 212 -25.19 24.32 7.16
CA GLY A 212 -25.78 25.56 6.66
C GLY A 212 -25.34 26.82 7.41
N ASP A 213 -24.27 26.75 8.19
CA ASP A 213 -23.66 27.93 8.79
C ASP A 213 -23.12 28.88 7.71
N PRO A 214 -23.07 30.20 7.97
CA PRO A 214 -22.34 31.12 7.12
C PRO A 214 -20.85 30.82 7.18
N GLY A 215 -20.15 31.22 6.13
CA GLY A 215 -18.73 30.98 6.03
C GLY A 215 -18.15 31.56 4.75
N ARG A 216 -16.84 31.73 4.75
CA ARG A 216 -16.09 32.23 3.60
C ARG A 216 -14.89 31.34 3.35
N SER A 217 -14.51 31.17 2.09
CA SER A 217 -13.21 30.58 1.76
C SER A 217 -12.53 31.35 0.64
N LYS A 218 -11.21 31.52 0.75
CA LYS A 218 -10.38 32.24 -0.23
C LYS A 218 -8.99 31.61 -0.31
N PHE A 219 -8.42 31.55 -1.51
CA PHE A 219 -7.07 31.00 -1.72
C PHE A 219 -6.17 32.10 -2.25
N PHE A 220 -4.93 32.07 -1.78
CA PHE A 220 -3.85 32.97 -2.18
C PHE A 220 -2.82 32.14 -2.95
N ILE A 221 -2.34 32.68 -4.06
CA ILE A 221 -1.39 31.98 -4.93
C ILE A 221 -0.30 32.96 -5.34
N SER A 222 0.94 32.51 -5.35
CA SER A 222 2.06 33.22 -5.94
C SER A 222 2.50 32.51 -7.22
N MET A 223 3.01 33.28 -8.18
CA MET A 223 3.72 32.72 -9.34
C MET A 223 4.97 31.94 -8.94
N ASP A 224 5.49 32.17 -7.74
CA ASP A 224 6.62 31.45 -7.16
C ASP A 224 6.23 30.15 -6.44
N ASP A 225 4.93 29.84 -6.29
CA ASP A 225 4.46 28.63 -5.61
C ASP A 225 4.76 27.35 -6.41
N ASP A 226 4.88 26.22 -5.72
CA ASP A 226 5.26 24.93 -6.32
C ASP A 226 4.31 24.50 -7.44
N LEU A 227 3.00 24.68 -7.25
CA LEU A 227 2.01 24.40 -8.29
C LEU A 227 2.28 25.24 -9.56
N MET A 228 2.57 26.53 -9.41
CA MET A 228 2.82 27.41 -10.56
C MET A 228 4.14 27.09 -11.26
N ARG A 229 5.19 26.73 -10.51
CA ARG A 229 6.48 26.30 -11.07
C ARG A 229 6.33 25.09 -12.00
N LEU A 230 5.52 24.12 -11.63
CA LEU A 230 5.27 22.91 -12.43
C LEU A 230 4.62 23.22 -13.80
N PHE A 231 3.93 24.37 -13.95
CA PHE A 231 3.21 24.74 -15.16
C PHE A 231 3.79 25.95 -15.90
N GLY A 232 5.09 26.19 -15.74
CA GLY A 232 5.78 27.25 -16.46
C GLY A 232 5.52 28.64 -15.87
N GLY A 233 5.42 28.72 -14.54
CA GLY A 233 5.27 29.95 -13.76
C GLY A 233 6.25 31.04 -14.19
N GLU A 234 7.49 30.70 -14.57
CA GLU A 234 8.47 31.67 -15.08
C GLU A 234 8.04 32.36 -16.39
N LYS A 235 7.47 31.62 -17.35
CA LYS A 235 6.98 32.20 -18.61
C LYS A 235 5.80 33.13 -18.36
N MET A 236 4.90 32.70 -17.48
CA MET A 236 3.72 33.50 -17.10
C MET A 236 4.12 34.74 -16.31
N LYS A 237 5.04 34.61 -15.34
CA LYS A 237 5.64 35.69 -14.56
C LYS A 237 6.28 36.73 -15.48
N ASN A 238 7.12 36.30 -16.41
CA ASN A 238 7.76 37.19 -17.39
C ASN A 238 6.76 37.90 -18.32
N MET A 239 5.68 37.22 -18.71
CA MET A 239 4.62 37.83 -19.50
C MET A 239 3.85 38.89 -18.69
N MET A 240 3.50 38.59 -17.44
CA MET A 240 2.74 39.49 -16.57
C MET A 240 3.55 40.70 -16.14
N SER A 241 4.84 40.54 -15.84
CA SER A 241 5.75 41.67 -15.58
C SER A 241 5.87 42.60 -16.79
N ARG A 242 5.82 42.07 -18.02
CA ARG A 242 5.82 42.89 -19.26
C ARG A 242 4.51 43.62 -19.53
N ILE A 243 3.39 43.12 -18.99
CA ILE A 243 2.06 43.75 -19.09
C ILE A 243 1.94 44.96 -18.12
N GLY A 244 2.98 45.22 -17.30
CA GLY A 244 3.07 46.43 -16.46
C GLY A 244 2.49 46.24 -15.06
N MET A 245 2.33 45.00 -14.61
CA MET A 245 1.81 44.67 -13.28
C MET A 245 2.82 45.05 -12.18
N GLN A 246 2.37 45.78 -11.17
CA GLN A 246 3.23 46.19 -10.06
C GLN A 246 3.24 45.15 -8.93
N PRO A 247 4.36 45.00 -8.19
CA PRO A 247 4.39 44.25 -6.95
C PRO A 247 3.31 44.76 -5.97
N GLY A 248 2.59 43.84 -5.32
CA GLY A 248 1.54 44.15 -4.35
C GLY A 248 0.09 44.25 -4.87
N GLU A 249 -0.13 44.33 -6.18
CA GLU A 249 -1.50 44.34 -6.76
C GLU A 249 -2.02 42.91 -7.01
N PRO A 250 -3.21 42.53 -6.50
CA PRO A 250 -3.79 41.23 -6.77
C PRO A 250 -4.28 41.12 -8.22
N ILE A 251 -3.99 39.99 -8.87
CA ILE A 251 -4.61 39.64 -10.15
C ILE A 251 -5.94 38.95 -9.87
N ASP A 252 -7.04 39.67 -10.08
CA ASP A 252 -8.37 39.05 -10.15
C ASP A 252 -8.78 38.91 -11.61
N HIS A 253 -8.64 37.70 -12.15
CA HIS A 253 -9.22 37.41 -13.46
C HIS A 253 -9.80 35.97 -13.54
N PRO A 254 -11.07 35.81 -13.94
CA PRO A 254 -11.72 34.50 -14.07
C PRO A 254 -11.00 33.45 -14.94
N TRP A 255 -10.15 33.84 -15.91
CA TRP A 255 -9.40 32.86 -16.72
C TRP A 255 -8.26 32.22 -15.93
N LEU A 256 -7.73 32.92 -14.92
CA LEU A 256 -6.62 32.43 -14.10
C LEU A 256 -7.07 31.28 -13.21
N ASN A 257 -8.25 31.42 -12.57
CA ASN A 257 -8.88 30.33 -11.81
C ASN A 257 -9.08 29.07 -12.68
N LYS A 258 -9.57 29.22 -13.91
CA LYS A 258 -9.71 28.10 -14.86
C LYS A 258 -8.35 27.51 -15.27
N GLY A 259 -7.31 28.34 -15.36
CA GLY A 259 -5.95 27.92 -15.64
C GLY A 259 -5.37 27.06 -14.51
N ILE A 260 -5.54 27.50 -13.27
CA ILE A 260 -5.14 26.78 -12.05
C ILE A 260 -5.90 25.46 -11.93
N GLU A 261 -7.21 25.46 -12.16
CA GLU A 261 -8.03 24.24 -12.13
C GLU A 261 -7.55 23.21 -13.17
N ARG A 262 -7.20 23.65 -14.39
CA ARG A 262 -6.61 22.78 -15.42
C ARG A 262 -5.23 22.27 -15.04
N ALA A 263 -4.42 23.09 -14.40
CA ALA A 263 -3.12 22.68 -13.88
C ALA A 263 -3.28 21.58 -12.84
N GLN A 264 -4.14 21.77 -11.84
CA GLN A 264 -4.46 20.75 -10.82
C GLN A 264 -4.96 19.45 -11.47
N GLN A 265 -5.93 19.53 -12.39
CA GLN A 265 -6.44 18.33 -13.10
C GLN A 265 -5.31 17.57 -13.81
N LYS A 266 -4.38 18.28 -14.46
CA LYS A 266 -3.26 17.64 -15.16
C LYS A 266 -2.25 16.99 -14.19
N VAL A 267 -2.03 17.55 -13.00
CA VAL A 267 -1.23 16.88 -11.95
C VAL A 267 -1.95 15.64 -11.44
N GLU A 268 -3.26 15.74 -11.18
CA GLU A 268 -4.07 14.61 -10.72
C GLU A 268 -4.09 13.47 -11.74
N ASP A 269 -4.24 13.76 -13.03
CA ASP A 269 -4.19 12.78 -14.11
C ASP A 269 -2.82 12.10 -14.17
N ARG A 270 -1.72 12.88 -14.08
CA ARG A 270 -0.36 12.33 -14.02
C ARG A 270 -0.16 11.43 -12.81
N ASN A 271 -0.58 11.87 -11.62
CA ASN A 271 -0.48 11.09 -10.38
C ASN A 271 -1.36 9.83 -10.44
N PHE A 272 -2.52 9.90 -11.10
CA PHE A 272 -3.37 8.75 -11.34
C PHE A 272 -2.71 7.75 -12.30
N GLU A 273 -2.08 8.19 -13.39
CA GLU A 273 -1.32 7.31 -14.29
C GLU A 273 -0.17 6.59 -13.59
N ILE A 274 0.59 7.30 -12.74
CA ILE A 274 1.66 6.69 -11.94
C ILE A 274 1.08 5.61 -11.00
N ARG A 275 0.01 5.94 -10.28
CA ARG A 275 -0.67 5.00 -9.37
C ARG A 275 -1.24 3.79 -10.11
N LYS A 276 -1.84 4.00 -11.28
CA LYS A 276 -2.36 2.93 -12.14
C LYS A 276 -1.23 1.99 -12.55
N ASN A 277 -0.10 2.53 -13.01
CA ASN A 277 1.04 1.69 -13.40
C ASN A 277 1.54 0.87 -12.21
N LEU A 278 1.70 1.48 -11.02
CA LEU A 278 2.09 0.75 -9.81
C LEU A 278 1.08 -0.36 -9.44
N LEU A 279 -0.22 -0.07 -9.55
CA LEU A 279 -1.27 -1.06 -9.33
C LEU A 279 -1.18 -2.23 -10.33
N ASP A 280 -0.88 -1.95 -11.60
CA ASP A 280 -0.74 -2.98 -12.62
C ASP A 280 0.41 -3.97 -12.31
N TYR A 281 1.50 -3.51 -11.66
CA TYR A 281 2.57 -4.38 -11.15
C TYR A 281 2.11 -5.17 -9.92
N ASP A 282 1.45 -4.51 -8.97
CA ASP A 282 0.93 -5.14 -7.76
C ASP A 282 -0.12 -6.22 -8.07
N ASP A 283 -0.91 -6.03 -9.14
CA ASP A 283 -1.91 -6.99 -9.60
C ASP A 283 -1.29 -8.31 -10.05
N VAL A 284 -0.13 -8.28 -10.73
CA VAL A 284 0.61 -9.49 -11.12
C VAL A 284 1.02 -10.28 -9.88
N LEU A 285 1.60 -9.60 -8.91
CA LEU A 285 2.01 -10.20 -7.64
C LEU A 285 0.80 -10.71 -6.85
N ASN A 286 -0.34 -10.02 -6.94
CA ASN A 286 -1.57 -10.44 -6.28
C ASN A 286 -2.20 -11.70 -6.93
N GLU A 287 -2.15 -11.83 -8.25
CA GLU A 287 -2.57 -13.05 -8.94
C GLU A 287 -1.74 -14.25 -8.48
N GLN A 288 -0.42 -14.11 -8.46
CA GLN A 288 0.49 -15.15 -7.95
C GLN A 288 0.23 -15.47 -6.47
N ARG A 289 0.05 -14.43 -5.63
CA ARG A 289 -0.28 -14.61 -4.21
C ARG A 289 -1.56 -15.41 -4.02
N SER A 290 -2.60 -15.12 -4.80
CA SER A 290 -3.89 -15.79 -4.70
C SER A 290 -3.73 -17.28 -4.97
N VAL A 291 -2.97 -17.66 -6.01
CA VAL A 291 -2.68 -19.05 -6.34
C VAL A 291 -1.88 -19.74 -5.23
N ILE A 292 -0.84 -19.09 -4.69
CA ILE A 292 -0.02 -19.68 -3.62
C ILE A 292 -0.83 -19.89 -2.35
N TYR A 293 -1.67 -18.92 -1.98
CA TYR A 293 -2.49 -19.02 -0.76
C TYR A 293 -3.58 -20.08 -0.92
N GLU A 294 -4.21 -20.17 -2.09
CA GLU A 294 -5.14 -21.26 -2.41
C GLU A 294 -4.45 -22.63 -2.32
N GLN A 295 -3.24 -22.76 -2.87
CA GLN A 295 -2.48 -24.00 -2.73
C GLN A 295 -2.12 -24.30 -1.28
N ARG A 296 -1.67 -23.30 -0.52
CA ARG A 296 -1.32 -23.45 0.89
C ARG A 296 -2.52 -23.89 1.71
N ASP A 297 -3.68 -23.29 1.50
CA ASP A 297 -4.92 -23.65 2.19
C ASP A 297 -5.38 -25.06 1.79
N SER A 298 -5.26 -25.43 0.51
CA SER A 298 -5.55 -26.79 0.06
C SER A 298 -4.68 -27.84 0.76
N ILE A 299 -3.38 -27.57 0.97
CA ILE A 299 -2.44 -28.46 1.68
C ILE A 299 -2.80 -28.60 3.16
N LEU A 300 -3.20 -27.49 3.79
CA LEU A 300 -3.58 -27.49 5.19
C LEU A 300 -4.86 -28.29 5.41
N ALA A 301 -5.81 -28.23 4.46
CA ALA A 301 -7.07 -28.96 4.51
C ALA A 301 -6.96 -30.43 4.07
N ASP A 302 -5.94 -30.81 3.31
CA ASP A 302 -5.81 -32.16 2.75
C ASP A 302 -5.50 -33.22 3.83
N GLY A 303 -6.28 -34.29 3.82
CA GLY A 303 -6.14 -35.46 4.69
C GLY A 303 -5.29 -36.60 4.09
N ASN A 304 -4.90 -36.51 2.82
CA ASN A 304 -4.14 -37.55 2.12
C ASN A 304 -3.09 -36.96 1.15
N LEU A 305 -2.09 -36.26 1.69
CA LEU A 305 -1.01 -35.67 0.89
C LEU A 305 -0.07 -36.72 0.27
N SER A 306 -0.04 -37.96 0.76
CA SER A 306 0.71 -39.07 0.14
C SER A 306 0.30 -39.29 -1.31
N GLU A 307 -1.01 -39.26 -1.58
CA GLU A 307 -1.56 -39.42 -2.94
C GLU A 307 -1.13 -38.26 -3.84
N ARG A 308 -1.15 -37.03 -3.33
CA ARG A 308 -0.65 -35.86 -4.05
C ARG A 308 0.84 -36.00 -4.41
N VAL A 309 1.66 -36.50 -3.48
CA VAL A 309 3.08 -36.77 -3.74
C VAL A 309 3.25 -37.85 -4.81
N MET A 310 2.47 -38.93 -4.78
CA MET A 310 2.50 -39.96 -5.83
C MET A 310 2.11 -39.43 -7.19
N ASN A 311 1.06 -38.61 -7.27
CA ASN A 311 0.61 -38.02 -8.53
C ASN A 311 1.72 -37.13 -9.12
N ASN A 312 2.35 -36.29 -8.31
CA ASN A 312 3.51 -35.50 -8.74
C ASN A 312 4.67 -36.39 -9.23
N ALA A 313 4.91 -37.52 -8.56
CA ALA A 313 5.94 -38.47 -8.98
C ALA A 313 5.63 -39.12 -10.33
N ARG A 314 4.38 -39.54 -10.56
CA ARG A 314 3.95 -40.06 -11.86
C ARG A 314 4.14 -39.04 -12.97
N ASP A 315 3.77 -37.78 -12.74
CA ASP A 315 3.93 -36.71 -13.74
C ASP A 315 5.40 -36.49 -14.11
N VAL A 316 6.29 -36.45 -13.12
CA VAL A 316 7.73 -36.30 -13.34
C VAL A 316 8.31 -37.52 -14.07
N LEU A 317 7.91 -38.73 -13.69
CA LEU A 317 8.34 -39.96 -14.34
C LEU A 317 7.88 -40.03 -15.79
N ASN A 318 6.62 -39.72 -16.08
CA ASN A 318 6.09 -39.63 -17.43
C ASN A 318 6.98 -38.73 -18.30
N GLY A 319 7.33 -37.53 -17.81
CA GLY A 319 8.20 -36.60 -18.52
C GLY A 319 9.58 -37.17 -18.82
N TRP A 320 10.21 -37.85 -17.85
CA TRP A 320 11.53 -38.44 -18.03
C TRP A 320 11.54 -39.66 -18.94
N PHE A 321 10.52 -40.52 -18.86
CA PHE A 321 10.39 -41.68 -19.75
C PHE A 321 10.09 -41.24 -21.19
N GLU A 322 9.27 -40.22 -21.42
CA GLU A 322 9.10 -39.62 -22.75
C GLU A 322 10.43 -39.09 -23.31
N GLU A 323 11.23 -38.39 -22.49
CA GLU A 323 12.55 -37.87 -22.89
C GLU A 323 13.52 -39.01 -23.21
N TYR A 324 13.52 -40.07 -22.39
CA TYR A 324 14.30 -41.28 -22.63
C TYR A 324 13.90 -41.96 -23.95
N GLU A 325 12.61 -42.13 -24.22
CA GLU A 325 12.14 -42.75 -25.45
C GLU A 325 12.60 -41.98 -26.71
N LEU A 326 12.59 -40.65 -26.65
CA LEU A 326 13.07 -39.81 -27.74
C LEU A 326 14.58 -39.97 -27.98
N ASN A 327 15.37 -39.96 -26.90
CA ASN A 327 16.84 -40.01 -26.96
C ASN A 327 17.39 -41.43 -27.20
N SER A 328 16.67 -42.46 -26.75
CA SER A 328 17.04 -43.86 -26.91
C SER A 328 17.15 -44.30 -28.38
N ARG A 329 16.50 -43.57 -29.30
CA ARG A 329 16.55 -43.81 -30.75
C ARG A 329 17.94 -43.59 -31.35
N HIS A 330 18.76 -42.75 -30.73
CA HIS A 330 20.09 -42.40 -31.24
C HIS A 330 21.22 -42.82 -30.29
N HIS A 331 21.02 -42.72 -28.97
CA HIS A 331 22.05 -43.01 -27.96
C HIS A 331 21.47 -43.76 -26.75
N LYS A 332 21.17 -45.05 -26.94
CA LYS A 332 20.46 -45.88 -25.94
C LYS A 332 21.18 -45.98 -24.58
N GLU A 333 22.48 -46.24 -24.56
CA GLU A 333 23.25 -46.40 -23.32
C GLU A 333 23.37 -45.09 -22.53
N ALA A 334 23.68 -43.98 -23.22
CA ALA A 334 23.77 -42.67 -22.59
C ALA A 334 22.41 -42.20 -22.05
N ALA A 335 21.32 -42.42 -22.80
CA ALA A 335 19.97 -42.09 -22.35
C ALA A 335 19.56 -42.90 -21.12
N LEU A 336 19.91 -44.19 -21.05
CA LEU A 336 19.59 -45.06 -19.92
C LEU A 336 20.39 -44.68 -18.68
N SER A 337 21.68 -44.37 -18.82
CA SER A 337 22.52 -43.89 -17.73
C SER A 337 21.98 -42.57 -17.17
N GLY A 338 21.64 -41.61 -18.04
CA GLY A 338 21.10 -40.33 -17.62
C GLY A 338 19.75 -40.44 -16.91
N LEU A 339 18.88 -41.37 -17.35
CA LEU A 339 17.61 -41.63 -16.66
C LEU A 339 17.84 -42.24 -15.27
N ASN A 340 18.73 -43.23 -15.15
CA ASN A 340 19.03 -43.85 -13.86
C ASN A 340 19.65 -42.85 -12.88
N GLU A 341 20.52 -41.95 -13.36
CA GLU A 341 21.09 -40.88 -12.56
C GLU A 341 20.03 -39.88 -12.08
N LYS A 342 19.11 -39.43 -12.96
CA LYS A 342 17.98 -38.56 -12.58
C LYS A 342 17.10 -39.21 -11.50
N ILE A 343 16.79 -40.50 -11.68
CA ILE A 343 16.01 -41.28 -10.72
C ILE A 343 16.72 -41.39 -9.37
N HIS A 344 17.99 -41.76 -9.37
CA HIS A 344 18.79 -41.89 -8.15
C HIS A 344 18.91 -40.56 -7.41
N ASN A 345 19.25 -39.49 -8.13
CA ASN A 345 19.40 -38.16 -7.56
C ASN A 345 18.10 -37.61 -6.97
N THR A 346 16.94 -37.99 -7.52
CA THR A 346 15.64 -37.46 -7.08
C THR A 346 14.98 -38.32 -6.01
N PHE A 347 14.95 -39.63 -6.20
CA PHE A 347 14.23 -40.55 -5.31
C PHE A 347 15.15 -41.26 -4.30
N GLY A 348 16.47 -41.26 -4.52
CA GLY A 348 17.42 -42.03 -3.70
C GLY A 348 17.28 -43.54 -3.92
N ILE A 349 16.70 -43.96 -5.04
CA ILE A 349 16.46 -45.36 -5.41
C ILE A 349 17.32 -45.68 -6.61
N GLN A 350 18.03 -46.80 -6.56
CA GLN A 350 18.81 -47.31 -7.67
C GLN A 350 18.23 -48.64 -8.12
N LEU A 351 17.84 -48.73 -9.39
CA LEU A 351 17.39 -49.98 -9.99
C LEU A 351 18.41 -50.49 -11.02
N PRO A 352 18.50 -51.82 -11.20
CA PRO A 352 19.22 -52.40 -12.33
C PRO A 352 18.64 -51.89 -13.65
N PRO A 353 19.46 -51.65 -14.69
CA PRO A 353 19.01 -51.12 -15.98
C PRO A 353 17.89 -51.95 -16.63
N GLU A 354 17.88 -53.26 -16.41
CA GLU A 354 16.89 -54.22 -16.92
C GLU A 354 15.51 -54.09 -16.26
N GLN A 355 15.45 -53.47 -15.07
CA GLN A 355 14.21 -53.31 -14.29
C GLN A 355 13.63 -51.90 -14.38
N LEU A 356 14.27 -51.02 -15.15
CA LEU A 356 13.96 -49.60 -15.27
C LEU A 356 12.81 -49.37 -16.25
N MET A 357 11.66 -49.99 -15.95
CA MET A 357 10.40 -49.80 -16.65
C MET A 357 9.49 -48.89 -15.82
N GLN A 358 8.77 -47.98 -16.48
CA GLN A 358 7.94 -46.98 -15.81
C GLN A 358 6.97 -47.60 -14.80
N GLU A 359 6.17 -48.58 -15.22
CA GLU A 359 5.17 -49.25 -14.37
C GLU A 359 5.80 -49.91 -13.14
N ARG A 360 7.00 -50.49 -13.29
CA ARG A 360 7.74 -51.10 -12.18
C ARG A 360 8.24 -50.05 -11.21
N PHE A 361 8.77 -48.94 -11.71
CA PHE A 361 9.26 -47.87 -10.86
C PHE A 361 8.13 -47.20 -10.09
N GLU A 362 6.98 -46.97 -10.72
CA GLU A 362 5.77 -46.48 -10.03
C GLU A 362 5.33 -47.43 -8.91
N ALA A 363 5.35 -48.75 -9.14
CA ALA A 363 5.06 -49.74 -8.11
C ALA A 363 6.07 -49.68 -6.95
N VAL A 364 7.36 -49.47 -7.23
CA VAL A 364 8.40 -49.30 -6.20
C VAL A 364 8.12 -48.05 -5.36
N LEU A 365 7.77 -46.92 -5.97
CA LEU A 365 7.43 -45.70 -5.23
C LEU A 365 6.17 -45.87 -4.37
N GLN A 366 5.15 -46.55 -4.90
CA GLN A 366 3.92 -46.82 -4.17
C GLN A 366 4.19 -47.71 -2.95
N ASN A 367 5.05 -48.72 -3.10
CA ASN A 367 5.46 -49.58 -2.01
C ASN A 367 6.26 -48.81 -0.94
N ASP A 368 7.17 -47.92 -1.34
CA ASP A 368 7.96 -47.09 -0.43
C ASP A 368 7.07 -46.17 0.42
N LEU A 369 6.05 -45.53 -0.16
CA LEU A 369 5.08 -44.75 0.61
C LEU A 369 4.23 -45.62 1.53
N THR A 370 3.77 -46.78 1.05
CA THR A 370 2.96 -47.70 1.86
C THR A 370 3.75 -48.20 3.07
N GLU A 371 5.02 -48.56 2.87
CA GLU A 371 5.93 -48.93 3.96
C GLU A 371 6.09 -47.78 4.96
N LYS A 372 6.31 -46.55 4.48
CA LYS A 372 6.41 -45.36 5.35
C LYS A 372 5.13 -45.11 6.16
N GLU A 373 3.96 -45.28 5.53
CA GLU A 373 2.66 -45.17 6.21
C GLU A 373 2.50 -46.22 7.29
N THR A 374 2.93 -47.45 7.05
CA THR A 374 2.87 -48.52 8.08
C THR A 374 3.82 -48.27 9.24
N LEU A 375 5.00 -47.70 9.00
CA LEU A 375 6.02 -47.47 10.04
C LEU A 375 5.73 -46.22 10.88
N ALA A 376 5.32 -45.10 10.27
CA ALA A 376 5.06 -43.84 10.98
C ALA A 376 3.59 -43.68 11.42
N GLY A 377 2.66 -44.38 10.76
CA GLY A 377 1.23 -44.11 10.84
C GLY A 377 0.79 -43.02 9.86
N LYS A 378 -0.40 -43.20 9.28
CA LYS A 378 -0.96 -42.33 8.23
C LYS A 378 -1.02 -40.85 8.62
N GLU A 379 -1.51 -40.53 9.83
CA GLU A 379 -1.63 -39.14 10.28
C GLU A 379 -0.27 -38.45 10.47
N ASN A 380 0.71 -39.17 11.04
CA ASN A 380 2.05 -38.63 11.25
C ASN A 380 2.78 -38.40 9.93
N LEU A 381 2.64 -39.32 8.96
CA LEU A 381 3.20 -39.13 7.63
C LEU A 381 2.53 -37.95 6.92
N ASN A 382 1.20 -37.87 6.98
CA ASN A 382 0.46 -36.76 6.38
C ASN A 382 0.87 -35.41 7.00
N MET A 383 1.01 -35.33 8.32
CA MET A 383 1.50 -34.12 9.00
C MET A 383 2.95 -33.78 8.65
N PHE A 384 3.81 -34.78 8.48
CA PHE A 384 5.17 -34.57 7.99
C PHE A 384 5.17 -33.98 6.57
N ILE A 385 4.41 -34.56 5.64
CA ILE A 385 4.29 -34.05 4.26
C ILE A 385 3.71 -32.64 4.25
N ARG A 386 2.67 -32.38 5.06
CA ARG A 386 2.07 -31.05 5.24
C ARG A 386 3.10 -30.03 5.67
N TYR A 387 3.88 -30.36 6.70
CA TYR A 387 4.95 -29.50 7.20
C TYR A 387 6.01 -29.22 6.11
N GLN A 388 6.42 -30.23 5.34
CA GLN A 388 7.38 -30.04 4.24
C GLN A 388 6.82 -29.10 3.15
N TYR A 389 5.57 -29.29 2.74
CA TYR A 389 4.94 -28.40 1.76
C TYR A 389 4.90 -26.95 2.24
N VAL A 390 4.37 -26.71 3.45
CA VAL A 390 4.23 -25.36 3.99
C VAL A 390 5.59 -24.68 4.14
N GLN A 391 6.59 -25.37 4.70
CA GLN A 391 7.93 -24.81 4.87
C GLN A 391 8.59 -24.45 3.52
N ILE A 392 8.45 -25.32 2.51
CA ILE A 392 9.06 -25.10 1.19
C ILE A 392 8.33 -23.99 0.43
N ILE A 393 6.99 -23.97 0.47
CA ILE A 393 6.19 -22.90 -0.12
C ILE A 393 6.57 -21.56 0.49
N ASP A 394 6.61 -21.46 1.82
CA ASP A 394 6.89 -20.20 2.50
C ASP A 394 8.31 -19.70 2.18
N HIS A 395 9.33 -20.58 2.11
CA HIS A 395 10.69 -20.20 1.70
C HIS A 395 10.75 -19.77 0.23
N LYS A 396 10.23 -20.58 -0.69
CA LYS A 396 10.29 -20.31 -2.13
C LYS A 396 9.50 -19.06 -2.50
N TRP A 397 8.38 -18.81 -1.82
CA TRP A 397 7.60 -17.60 -2.00
C TRP A 397 8.34 -16.36 -1.51
N LEU A 398 9.11 -16.44 -0.42
CA LEU A 398 9.97 -15.33 0.00
C LEU A 398 11.04 -15.03 -1.06
N ASP A 399 11.74 -16.05 -1.55
CA ASP A 399 12.74 -15.90 -2.63
C ASP A 399 12.11 -15.23 -3.86
N GLN A 400 10.93 -15.68 -4.27
CA GLN A 400 10.18 -15.11 -5.40
C GLN A 400 9.83 -13.63 -5.21
N LEU A 401 9.49 -13.21 -3.99
CA LEU A 401 9.19 -11.80 -3.73
C LEU A 401 10.43 -10.91 -3.92
N GLU A 402 11.61 -11.38 -3.50
CA GLU A 402 12.88 -10.67 -3.70
C GLU A 402 13.28 -10.64 -5.19
N GLU A 403 13.07 -11.74 -5.92
CA GLU A 403 13.31 -11.81 -7.35
C GLU A 403 12.39 -10.86 -8.14
N LEU A 404 11.10 -10.80 -7.78
CA LEU A 404 10.15 -9.88 -8.41
C LEU A 404 10.45 -8.41 -8.12
N GLU A 405 10.97 -8.08 -6.93
CA GLU A 405 11.42 -6.72 -6.63
C GLU A 405 12.62 -6.35 -7.53
N SER A 406 13.60 -7.25 -7.63
CA SER A 406 14.78 -7.06 -8.48
C SER A 406 14.42 -6.97 -9.97
N LEU A 407 13.48 -7.81 -10.42
CA LEU A 407 12.98 -7.82 -11.79
C LEU A 407 12.29 -6.50 -12.14
N ARG A 408 11.50 -5.94 -11.22
CA ARG A 408 10.83 -4.66 -11.42
C ARG A 408 11.84 -3.56 -11.75
N ASP A 409 12.94 -3.49 -10.99
CA ASP A 409 13.99 -2.48 -11.20
C ASP A 409 14.74 -2.71 -12.51
N ALA A 410 15.04 -3.98 -12.86
CA ALA A 410 15.74 -4.33 -14.10
C ALA A 410 14.91 -4.05 -15.37
N VAL A 411 13.60 -4.30 -15.32
CA VAL A 411 12.71 -4.17 -16.49
C VAL A 411 12.51 -2.70 -16.88
N TYR A 412 12.64 -1.75 -15.94
CA TYR A 412 12.69 -0.33 -16.27
C TYR A 412 13.84 0.01 -17.23
N LEU A 413 15.00 -0.64 -17.13
CA LEU A 413 16.12 -0.43 -18.06
C LEU A 413 15.85 -1.02 -19.46
N ARG A 414 14.86 -1.89 -19.62
CA ARG A 414 14.47 -2.43 -20.93
C ARG A 414 13.55 -1.48 -21.70
N SER A 415 12.99 -0.46 -21.05
CA SER A 415 12.20 0.58 -21.73
C SER A 415 13.01 1.35 -22.77
N TYR A 416 14.34 1.44 -22.60
CA TYR A 416 15.25 2.03 -23.57
C TYR A 416 15.24 1.30 -24.93
N GLY A 417 14.82 0.03 -24.97
CA GLY A 417 14.65 -0.76 -26.20
C GLY A 417 13.27 -0.63 -26.86
N SER A 418 12.46 0.37 -26.50
CA SER A 418 11.07 0.55 -26.99
C SER A 418 10.13 -0.62 -26.71
N LYS A 419 10.47 -1.50 -25.77
CA LYS A 419 9.59 -2.54 -25.26
C LYS A 419 8.75 -2.03 -24.09
N ASN A 420 7.52 -2.52 -23.95
CA ASN A 420 6.67 -2.16 -22.81
C ASN A 420 7.16 -2.88 -21.53
N PRO A 421 7.61 -2.14 -20.50
CA PRO A 421 8.16 -2.72 -19.27
C PRO A 421 7.17 -3.63 -18.53
N LEU A 422 5.91 -3.23 -18.41
CA LEU A 422 4.90 -4.03 -17.70
C LEU A 422 4.67 -5.38 -18.36
N THR A 423 4.75 -5.45 -19.69
CA THR A 423 4.56 -6.71 -20.43
C THR A 423 5.73 -7.66 -20.19
N GLU A 424 6.96 -7.17 -20.25
CA GLU A 424 8.16 -7.98 -19.97
C GLU A 424 8.17 -8.45 -18.51
N TYR A 425 7.79 -7.58 -17.56
CA TYR A 425 7.63 -7.97 -16.15
C TYR A 425 6.61 -9.08 -15.96
N LYS A 426 5.47 -9.02 -16.66
CA LYS A 426 4.43 -10.06 -16.61
C LYS A 426 4.94 -11.41 -17.14
N ILE A 427 5.67 -11.39 -18.25
CA ILE A 427 6.20 -12.62 -18.88
C ILE A 427 7.27 -13.24 -17.99
N ASP A 428 8.30 -12.47 -17.63
CA ASP A 428 9.41 -12.96 -16.83
C ASP A 428 8.93 -13.37 -15.43
N GLY A 429 8.07 -12.56 -14.81
CA GLY A 429 7.49 -12.87 -13.50
C GLY A 429 6.61 -14.12 -13.51
N PHE A 430 5.91 -14.42 -14.61
CA PHE A 430 5.16 -15.66 -14.76
C PHE A 430 6.08 -16.87 -14.93
N ASN A 431 7.15 -16.77 -15.71
CA ASN A 431 8.11 -17.86 -15.89
C ASN A 431 8.81 -18.21 -14.56
N LEU A 432 9.28 -17.20 -13.81
CA LEU A 432 9.86 -17.40 -12.48
C LEU A 432 8.85 -18.09 -11.53
N PHE A 433 7.59 -17.69 -11.61
CA PHE A 433 6.53 -18.30 -10.80
C PHE A 433 6.28 -19.77 -11.16
N ASP A 434 6.22 -20.11 -12.45
CA ASP A 434 6.03 -21.49 -12.90
C ASP A 434 7.22 -22.37 -12.49
N ASP A 435 8.45 -21.88 -12.67
CA ASP A 435 9.69 -22.53 -12.23
C ASP A 435 9.70 -22.75 -10.71
N MET A 436 9.26 -21.76 -9.94
CA MET A 436 9.12 -21.87 -8.48
C MET A 436 8.11 -22.96 -8.11
N MET A 437 6.96 -23.01 -8.77
CA MET A 437 5.90 -24.00 -8.51
C MET A 437 6.36 -25.43 -8.83
N ASP A 438 7.10 -25.61 -9.91
CA ASP A 438 7.76 -26.87 -10.25
C ASP A 438 8.85 -27.24 -9.23
N SER A 439 9.64 -26.26 -8.80
CA SER A 439 10.65 -26.44 -7.77
C SER A 439 10.04 -26.89 -6.43
N ILE A 440 8.92 -26.30 -6.01
CA ILE A 440 8.19 -26.70 -4.79
C ILE A 440 7.74 -28.16 -4.90
N ARG A 441 7.07 -28.53 -6.00
CA ARG A 441 6.56 -29.89 -6.23
C ARG A 441 7.67 -30.92 -6.19
N THR A 442 8.73 -30.69 -6.97
CA THR A 442 9.86 -31.62 -7.09
C THR A 442 10.67 -31.72 -5.80
N THR A 443 10.88 -30.61 -5.08
CA THR A 443 11.61 -30.60 -3.81
C THR A 443 10.88 -31.37 -2.72
N VAL A 444 9.57 -31.14 -2.56
CA VAL A 444 8.76 -31.86 -1.56
C VAL A 444 8.74 -33.35 -1.88
N MET A 445 8.43 -33.70 -3.14
CA MET A 445 8.42 -35.09 -3.60
C MET A 445 9.76 -35.78 -3.34
N SER A 446 10.88 -35.18 -3.78
CA SER A 446 12.22 -35.73 -3.57
C SER A 446 12.53 -35.95 -2.09
N ARG A 447 12.20 -34.98 -1.22
CA ARG A 447 12.41 -35.11 0.23
C ARG A 447 11.60 -36.26 0.82
N VAL A 448 10.33 -36.40 0.45
CA VAL A 448 9.46 -37.46 0.98
C VAL A 448 10.01 -38.84 0.61
N PHE A 449 10.47 -39.06 -0.63
CA PHE A 449 11.04 -40.34 -1.03
C PHE A 449 12.42 -40.63 -0.43
N LYS A 450 13.27 -39.61 -0.27
CA LYS A 450 14.61 -39.78 0.33
C LYS A 450 14.61 -40.04 1.84
N VAL A 451 13.57 -39.59 2.54
CA VAL A 451 13.48 -39.81 4.00
C VAL A 451 13.38 -41.30 4.30
N ARG A 452 14.23 -41.78 5.21
CA ARG A 452 14.18 -43.14 5.75
C ARG A 452 13.73 -43.08 7.20
N ILE A 453 12.68 -43.82 7.53
CA ILE A 453 12.12 -43.87 8.89
C ILE A 453 12.91 -44.92 9.67
N GLN A 454 13.67 -44.48 10.67
CA GLN A 454 14.35 -45.38 11.59
C GLN A 454 13.49 -45.59 12.84
N LEU A 455 13.10 -46.84 13.08
CA LEU A 455 12.53 -47.29 14.35
C LEU A 455 13.68 -47.76 15.27
N SER A 456 14.52 -46.84 15.76
CA SER A 456 15.45 -47.18 16.85
C SER A 456 14.82 -46.83 18.21
N PRO A 457 14.94 -47.68 19.24
CA PRO A 457 14.49 -47.36 20.60
C PRO A 457 15.09 -46.05 21.13
N GLU A 458 16.34 -45.77 20.77
CA GLU A 458 17.06 -44.54 21.12
C GLU A 458 16.47 -43.28 20.45
N ALA A 459 15.98 -43.38 19.20
CA ALA A 459 15.35 -42.25 18.50
C ALA A 459 13.98 -41.89 19.10
N ALA A 460 13.23 -42.88 19.58
CA ALA A 460 11.99 -42.64 20.32
C ALA A 460 12.27 -41.93 21.66
N GLU A 461 13.36 -42.32 22.36
CA GLU A 461 13.79 -41.71 23.61
C GLU A 461 14.35 -40.29 23.42
N GLN A 462 15.06 -40.03 22.31
CA GLN A 462 15.49 -38.69 21.91
C GLN A 462 14.32 -37.77 21.56
N ARG A 463 13.30 -38.26 20.84
CA ARG A 463 12.07 -37.48 20.58
C ARG A 463 11.34 -37.12 21.86
N LYS A 464 11.26 -38.06 22.82
CA LYS A 464 10.66 -37.81 24.14
C LYS A 464 11.42 -36.74 24.89
N LYS A 465 12.77 -36.80 24.91
CA LYS A 465 13.64 -35.78 25.51
C LYS A 465 13.50 -34.41 24.83
N MET A 466 13.42 -34.34 23.50
CA MET A 466 13.21 -33.08 22.77
C MET A 466 11.84 -32.46 23.06
N GLN A 467 10.77 -33.25 23.08
CA GLN A 467 9.44 -32.78 23.47
C GLN A 467 9.40 -32.29 24.91
N GLU A 468 9.99 -33.04 25.85
CA GLU A 468 10.10 -32.62 27.26
C GLU A 468 10.90 -31.31 27.41
N THR A 469 11.95 -31.11 26.60
CA THR A 469 12.77 -29.89 26.60
C THR A 469 12.00 -28.70 26.04
N GLN A 470 11.27 -28.86 24.93
CA GLN A 470 10.42 -27.80 24.35
C GLN A 470 9.27 -27.40 25.27
N VAL A 471 8.60 -28.37 25.91
CA VAL A 471 7.53 -28.08 26.89
C VAL A 471 8.11 -27.36 28.12
N ARG A 472 9.32 -27.72 28.57
CA ARG A 472 10.04 -26.96 29.61
C ARG A 472 10.36 -25.53 29.17
N GLN A 473 10.77 -25.32 27.93
CA GLN A 473 11.13 -23.99 27.41
C GLN A 473 9.90 -23.09 27.22
N MET A 474 8.77 -23.62 26.74
CA MET A 474 7.49 -22.88 26.70
C MET A 474 6.97 -22.54 28.09
N ASN A 475 7.07 -23.46 29.06
CA ASN A 475 6.66 -23.19 30.44
C ASN A 475 7.60 -22.20 31.14
N ALA A 476 8.90 -22.20 30.81
CA ALA A 476 9.85 -21.20 31.31
C ALA A 476 9.54 -19.79 30.75
N GLN A 477 9.19 -19.68 29.46
CA GLN A 477 8.77 -18.40 28.85
C GLN A 477 7.46 -17.87 29.44
N HIS A 478 6.51 -18.74 29.79
CA HIS A 478 5.29 -18.34 30.51
C HIS A 478 5.57 -17.84 31.93
N ASN A 479 6.53 -18.45 32.65
CA ASN A 479 6.94 -17.98 33.98
C ASN A 479 7.73 -16.67 33.94
N GLU A 480 8.60 -16.46 32.94
CA GLU A 480 9.30 -15.18 32.76
C GLU A 480 8.33 -14.04 32.39
N ALA A 481 7.32 -14.31 31.54
CA ALA A 481 6.26 -13.35 31.23
C ALA A 481 5.37 -13.01 32.44
N ALA A 482 5.12 -13.97 33.33
CA ALA A 482 4.41 -13.72 34.60
C ALA A 482 5.26 -12.94 35.63
N SER A 483 6.59 -13.08 35.56
CA SER A 483 7.54 -12.39 36.45
C SER A 483 7.78 -10.92 36.05
N LEU A 484 7.46 -10.54 34.80
CA LEU A 484 7.62 -9.18 34.25
C LEU A 484 6.45 -8.23 34.58
N VAL A 485 5.36 -8.71 35.21
CA VAL A 485 4.17 -7.89 35.54
C VAL A 485 4.21 -7.34 36.98
N GLY A 486 5.22 -7.69 37.78
CA GLY A 486 5.37 -7.22 39.17
C GLY A 486 6.70 -6.50 39.44
N GLY A 487 6.72 -5.17 39.33
CA GLY A 487 7.74 -4.33 39.99
C GLY A 487 8.43 -3.29 39.09
N ARG A 488 8.29 -2.01 39.46
CA ARG A 488 8.88 -0.81 38.82
C ARG A 488 10.31 -0.51 39.33
N PRO A 489 11.07 0.44 38.72
CA PRO A 489 12.44 0.20 38.26
C PRO A 489 13.53 0.97 39.04
N SER A 490 14.80 0.59 38.82
CA SER A 490 15.96 1.43 39.13
C SER A 490 17.12 1.23 38.13
N GLN A 491 17.93 2.27 38.04
CA GLN A 491 18.84 2.68 36.98
C GLN A 491 20.16 1.90 36.82
N GLU A 492 20.76 2.14 35.65
CA GLU A 492 22.19 2.13 35.30
C GLU A 492 22.92 0.78 35.15
N THR A 493 23.33 0.45 33.93
CA THR A 493 24.76 0.39 33.53
C THR A 493 24.92 0.54 32.01
N GLN A 494 25.94 1.30 31.62
CA GLN A 494 26.30 1.78 30.28
C GLN A 494 27.25 0.85 29.50
N ARG A 495 27.11 0.88 28.15
CA ARG A 495 28.14 0.79 27.06
C ARG A 495 28.85 -0.58 26.89
N VAL A 496 29.13 -1.11 25.69
CA VAL A 496 29.70 -0.56 24.44
C VAL A 496 29.33 -1.48 23.26
N ALA A 497 28.95 -0.95 22.10
CA ALA A 497 29.34 -1.47 20.76
C ALA A 497 28.81 -0.54 19.65
N SER A 498 29.71 0.24 19.09
CA SER A 498 29.55 1.02 17.87
C SER A 498 29.99 0.20 16.65
N SER A 499 29.15 0.10 15.61
CA SER A 499 29.58 -0.06 14.20
C SER A 499 28.37 -0.02 13.26
N GLN A 500 28.39 0.91 12.29
CA GLN A 500 27.90 0.85 10.88
C GLN A 500 26.46 0.32 10.60
N MET A 501 25.60 0.91 9.77
CA MET A 501 25.79 1.62 8.50
C MET A 501 24.45 2.29 8.10
N ASN A 502 24.50 3.52 7.58
CA ASN A 502 23.35 4.29 7.07
C ASN A 502 22.93 3.81 5.67
N GLY A 503 21.86 3.01 5.57
CA GLY A 503 21.27 2.58 4.29
C GLY A 503 20.12 3.47 3.78
N ASP A 504 19.54 4.32 4.63
CA ASP A 504 18.29 5.02 4.31
C ASP A 504 18.46 6.39 3.63
N GLN A 505 19.68 6.92 3.57
CA GLN A 505 19.94 8.25 3.00
C GLN A 505 20.31 8.20 1.50
N ALA A 506 20.70 7.04 0.97
CA ALA A 506 20.98 6.84 -0.46
C ALA A 506 19.71 6.49 -1.27
N ARG A 507 18.66 5.96 -0.62
CA ARG A 507 17.40 5.57 -1.30
C ARG A 507 16.50 6.77 -1.64
N ARG A 508 16.66 7.91 -0.95
CA ARG A 508 15.81 9.10 -1.13
C ARG A 508 16.27 10.03 -2.26
N THR A 509 17.52 9.92 -2.70
CA THR A 509 18.12 10.79 -3.72
C THR A 509 18.05 10.23 -5.14
N ALA A 510 17.72 8.94 -5.32
CA ALA A 510 17.56 8.31 -6.64
C ALA A 510 16.12 8.38 -7.19
N ALA A 511 15.13 8.75 -6.37
CA ALA A 511 13.72 8.75 -6.77
C ALA A 511 13.29 9.98 -7.60
N ASN A 512 14.12 11.02 -7.71
CA ASN A 512 13.72 12.34 -8.23
C ASN A 512 14.24 12.72 -9.63
N SER A 513 14.96 11.84 -10.35
CA SER A 513 15.64 12.23 -11.59
C SER A 513 15.31 11.42 -12.86
N THR A 514 14.26 10.59 -12.89
CA THR A 514 13.95 9.84 -14.14
C THR A 514 12.46 9.62 -14.38
N MET A 515 11.70 10.72 -14.46
CA MET A 515 10.32 10.70 -14.96
C MET A 515 10.12 11.75 -16.07
N GLN A 516 10.71 11.47 -17.23
CA GLN A 516 10.33 12.07 -18.52
C GLN A 516 10.46 11.02 -19.62
N GLN A 517 9.40 10.22 -19.82
CA GLN A 517 8.93 9.82 -21.15
C GLN A 517 7.64 8.98 -21.02
N HIS A 518 6.54 9.58 -21.46
CA HIS A 518 5.26 8.91 -21.62
C HIS A 518 5.32 7.89 -22.76
N THR A 519 4.74 6.70 -22.53
CA THR A 519 4.05 5.95 -23.59
C THR A 519 2.69 5.52 -23.04
N GLN A 520 1.64 5.85 -23.80
CA GLN A 520 0.25 5.64 -23.44
C GLN A 520 -0.06 4.15 -23.26
N GLY A 521 -0.47 3.77 -22.06
CA GLY A 521 -0.94 2.42 -21.75
C GLY A 521 -2.34 2.17 -22.30
N GLN A 522 -2.43 1.74 -23.56
CA GLN A 522 -3.64 1.04 -24.03
C GLN A 522 -3.77 -0.29 -23.29
N SER A 523 -4.97 -0.59 -22.82
CA SER A 523 -5.34 -1.89 -22.26
C SER A 523 -5.26 -2.94 -23.38
N VAL A 524 -4.09 -3.54 -23.55
CA VAL A 524 -3.94 -4.70 -24.44
C VAL A 524 -4.44 -5.92 -23.67
N THR A 525 -5.72 -6.23 -23.81
CA THR A 525 -6.17 -7.60 -23.62
C THR A 525 -5.42 -8.45 -24.63
N VAL A 526 -4.50 -9.29 -24.15
CA VAL A 526 -3.75 -10.25 -24.98
C VAL A 526 -4.75 -11.22 -25.59
N ARG A 527 -5.27 -10.89 -26.78
CA ARG A 527 -6.02 -11.82 -27.61
C ARG A 527 -4.96 -12.65 -28.33
N ARG A 528 -4.77 -13.89 -27.90
CA ARG A 528 -3.91 -14.86 -28.60
C ARG A 528 -4.29 -14.88 -30.07
N THR A 529 -3.37 -14.50 -30.95
CA THR A 529 -3.55 -14.53 -32.42
C THR A 529 -3.51 -15.95 -32.98
N MET A 530 -3.09 -16.92 -32.17
CA MET A 530 -3.13 -18.35 -32.50
C MET A 530 -3.75 -19.16 -31.35
N PRO A 531 -4.54 -20.21 -31.64
CA PRO A 531 -5.00 -21.16 -30.63
C PRO A 531 -3.82 -21.67 -29.79
N LYS A 532 -4.06 -21.98 -28.50
CA LYS A 532 -3.05 -22.59 -27.64
C LYS A 532 -2.63 -23.92 -28.27
N VAL A 533 -1.48 -23.93 -28.95
CA VAL A 533 -0.92 -25.14 -29.55
C VAL A 533 -0.42 -26.02 -28.42
N GLY A 534 -1.08 -27.15 -28.18
CA GLY A 534 -0.65 -28.13 -27.21
C GLY A 534 0.70 -28.71 -27.59
N ARG A 535 1.49 -29.17 -26.60
CA ARG A 535 2.82 -29.78 -26.81
C ARG A 535 2.83 -30.83 -27.93
N ASN A 536 1.72 -31.56 -28.10
CA ASN A 536 1.56 -32.65 -29.05
C ASN A 536 0.88 -32.28 -30.38
N ASP A 537 0.44 -31.03 -30.55
CA ASP A 537 -0.25 -30.57 -31.76
C ASP A 537 0.73 -30.31 -32.92
N PRO A 538 0.27 -30.31 -34.19
CA PRO A 538 1.09 -29.96 -35.34
C PRO A 538 1.69 -28.56 -35.20
N CYS A 539 2.99 -28.45 -35.43
CA CYS A 539 3.68 -27.17 -35.28
C CYS A 539 3.20 -26.18 -36.36
N PRO A 540 2.79 -24.96 -35.97
CA PRO A 540 2.18 -23.98 -36.89
C PRO A 540 3.12 -23.44 -37.97
N CYS A 541 4.41 -23.77 -37.93
CA CYS A 541 5.37 -23.45 -38.99
C CYS A 541 5.25 -24.34 -40.24
N GLY A 542 4.31 -25.29 -40.27
CA GLY A 542 4.09 -26.17 -41.43
C GLY A 542 5.14 -27.27 -41.61
N SER A 543 6.00 -27.49 -40.61
CA SER A 543 7.10 -28.46 -40.69
C SER A 543 6.68 -29.94 -40.64
N GLY A 544 5.39 -30.22 -40.46
CA GLY A 544 4.86 -31.57 -40.26
C GLY A 544 5.23 -32.23 -38.93
N LYS A 545 6.00 -31.55 -38.07
CA LYS A 545 6.44 -32.04 -36.75
C LYS A 545 5.49 -31.55 -35.64
N LYS A 546 5.39 -32.30 -34.54
CA LYS A 546 4.68 -31.85 -33.31
C LYS A 546 5.38 -30.64 -32.70
N TYR A 547 4.65 -29.73 -32.07
CA TYR A 547 5.16 -28.48 -31.51
C TYR A 547 6.37 -28.70 -30.59
N LYS A 548 6.31 -29.68 -29.68
CA LYS A 548 7.43 -30.05 -28.78
C LYS A 548 8.74 -30.44 -29.48
N ASN A 549 8.65 -30.90 -30.73
CA ASN A 549 9.81 -31.34 -31.51
C ASN A 549 10.27 -30.29 -32.53
N CYS A 550 9.70 -29.10 -32.49
CA CYS A 550 10.03 -27.99 -33.38
C CYS A 550 10.18 -26.69 -32.58
N HIS A 551 9.20 -25.78 -32.65
CA HIS A 551 9.31 -24.48 -31.97
C HIS A 551 9.18 -24.59 -30.44
N GLY A 552 8.54 -25.65 -29.93
CA GLY A 552 8.48 -25.98 -28.51
C GLY A 552 9.66 -26.81 -28.00
N LYS A 553 10.75 -26.91 -28.77
CA LYS A 553 11.94 -27.69 -28.39
C LYS A 553 12.84 -26.92 -27.40
N ASN A 554 12.75 -25.59 -27.41
CA ASN A 554 13.50 -24.67 -26.55
C ASN A 554 12.57 -23.64 -25.86
N ALA A 555 11.26 -23.90 -25.84
CA ALA A 555 10.23 -23.00 -25.30
C ALA A 555 9.58 -23.58 -24.06
#